data_AF-A0A843GT49-F1
#
_entry.id   AF-A0A843GT49-F1
#
_cell.length_a   1.000
_cell.length_b   1.000
_cell.length_c   1.000
_cell.angle_alpha   90.00
_cell.angle_beta   90.00
_cell.angle_gamma   90.00
#
_symmetry.space_group_name_H-M   'P 1'
#
loop_
_entity.id
_entity.type
_entity.pdbx_description
1 polymer ?
#
loop_
_entity_poly.entity_id
_entity_poly.type
_entity_poly.pdbx_seq_one_letter_code
_entity_poly.pdbx_strand_id
1 'polypeptide(L)'
;MAKKTDENIENEIIESEESVKIDLNEVSLKERILLVMNEIRISKNGKNTFQNYEYFKPEEINQKVNPLFLKYKIFPWFYTDFEQYETETLETLGENTSITTKKDYREVAVLKLQDILKKDEDVVYKMPIKNIDIKGANEMQKMRWS
;
A
#
# COMPACT_ATOMS: atom_id res chain seq x y z
N MET A 1 43.53 30.53 -39.63
CA MET A 1 42.76 31.43 -38.74
C MET A 1 41.57 30.64 -38.22
N ALA A 2 41.31 30.69 -36.91
CA ALA A 2 40.14 30.06 -36.32
C ALA A 2 39.08 31.11 -36.00
N LYS A 3 37.80 30.78 -36.24
CA LYS A 3 36.67 31.33 -35.51
C LYS A 3 35.64 30.21 -35.28
N LYS A 4 35.30 30.01 -34.00
CA LYS A 4 33.99 29.47 -33.56
C LYS A 4 32.92 30.54 -33.94
N THR A 5 31.61 30.39 -33.86
CA THR A 5 30.68 29.65 -33.00
C THR A 5 29.35 29.51 -33.80
N ASP A 6 28.23 28.92 -33.34
CA ASP A 6 27.82 28.34 -32.04
C ASP A 6 26.87 27.13 -32.29
N GLU A 7 26.38 26.50 -31.23
CA GLU A 7 25.36 25.44 -31.27
C GLU A 7 23.94 26.02 -31.33
N ASN A 8 23.02 25.39 -32.07
CA ASN A 8 21.58 25.68 -31.98
C ASN A 8 20.83 24.38 -31.68
N ILE A 9 20.77 24.05 -30.38
CA ILE A 9 19.87 23.02 -29.84
C ILE A 9 18.53 23.70 -29.62
N GLU A 10 17.54 23.35 -30.44
CA GLU A 10 16.15 23.79 -30.24
C GLU A 10 15.57 23.09 -29.01
N ASN A 11 15.72 23.74 -27.86
CA ASN A 11 15.02 23.37 -26.63
C ASN A 11 13.55 23.78 -26.77
N GLU A 12 12.67 22.83 -27.06
CA GLU A 12 11.24 23.01 -26.81
C GLU A 12 11.01 23.16 -25.30
N ILE A 13 10.82 24.40 -24.86
CA ILE A 13 10.43 24.74 -23.50
C ILE A 13 8.96 24.37 -23.33
N ILE A 14 8.70 23.23 -22.67
CA ILE A 14 7.37 22.92 -22.12
C ILE A 14 7.31 23.49 -20.70
N GLU A 15 6.84 24.72 -20.57
CA GLU A 15 6.50 25.34 -19.29
C GLU A 15 5.20 24.74 -18.74
N SER A 16 5.29 23.98 -17.65
CA SER A 16 4.21 23.90 -16.67
C SER A 16 4.73 23.45 -15.29
N GLU A 17 4.45 24.28 -14.29
CA GLU A 17 4.59 24.05 -12.85
C GLU A 17 6.02 23.98 -12.27
N GLU A 18 6.21 24.76 -11.21
CA GLU A 18 7.46 24.95 -10.48
C GLU A 18 7.83 23.67 -9.70
N SER A 19 8.48 22.72 -10.38
CA SER A 19 8.87 21.45 -9.78
C SER A 19 9.89 21.65 -8.65
N VAL A 20 9.40 21.68 -7.40
CA VAL A 20 10.24 21.65 -6.21
C VAL A 20 11.11 20.40 -6.29
N LYS A 21 12.41 20.59 -6.51
CA LYS A 21 13.39 19.49 -6.55
C LYS A 21 13.65 19.00 -5.14
N ILE A 22 12.81 18.05 -4.70
CA ILE A 22 12.95 17.36 -3.42
C ILE A 22 14.21 16.49 -3.45
N ASP A 23 15.18 16.76 -2.58
CA ASP A 23 16.29 15.84 -2.36
C ASP A 23 15.82 14.64 -1.53
N LEU A 24 15.68 13.49 -2.18
CA LEU A 24 15.22 12.24 -1.55
C LEU A 24 16.20 11.71 -0.48
N ASN A 25 17.44 12.20 -0.42
CA ASN A 25 18.40 11.83 0.63
C ASN A 25 18.09 12.51 1.96
N GLU A 26 17.50 13.72 1.95
CA GLU A 26 17.14 14.47 3.15
C GLU A 26 15.77 14.06 3.71
N VAL A 27 14.89 13.53 2.86
CA VAL A 27 13.52 13.14 3.21
C VAL A 27 13.43 11.71 3.77
N SER A 28 12.67 11.52 4.86
CA SER A 28 12.43 10.21 5.47
C SER A 28 11.63 9.27 4.56
N LEU A 29 11.65 7.96 4.87
CA LEU A 29 10.77 7.01 4.19
C LEU A 29 9.29 7.35 4.40
N LYS A 30 8.89 7.77 5.61
CA LYS A 30 7.51 8.13 5.95
C LYS A 30 6.98 9.31 5.13
N GLU A 31 7.77 10.35 4.94
CA GLU A 31 7.40 11.51 4.12
C GLU A 31 7.30 11.12 2.63
N ARG A 32 8.20 10.26 2.14
CA ARG A 32 8.11 9.73 0.77
C ARG A 32 6.88 8.85 0.55
N ILE A 33 6.45 8.08 1.54
CA ILE A 33 5.17 7.36 1.52
C ILE A 33 4.00 8.35 1.41
N LEU A 34 4.03 9.46 2.16
CA LEU A 34 3.02 10.52 2.07
C LEU A 34 2.98 11.15 0.66
N LEU A 35 4.14 11.38 0.04
CA LEU A 35 4.21 11.88 -1.35
C LEU A 35 3.60 10.90 -2.35
N VAL A 36 3.88 9.59 -2.22
CA VAL A 36 3.20 8.55 -3.02
C VAL A 36 1.68 8.60 -2.81
N MET A 37 1.20 8.71 -1.56
CA MET A 37 -0.22 8.83 -1.25
C MET A 37 -0.87 10.12 -1.79
N ASN A 38 -0.10 11.20 -1.91
CA ASN A 38 -0.59 12.46 -2.47
C ASN A 38 -0.62 12.45 -4.00
N GLU A 39 0.25 11.67 -4.66
CA GLU A 39 0.30 11.54 -6.14
C GLU A 39 -0.58 10.42 -6.69
N ILE A 40 -0.90 9.38 -5.89
CA ILE A 40 -1.69 8.24 -6.37
C ILE A 40 -3.09 8.69 -6.82
N ARG A 41 -3.43 8.40 -8.08
CA ARG A 41 -4.76 8.66 -8.66
C ARG A 41 -5.23 7.38 -9.35
N ILE A 42 -6.24 6.74 -8.75
CA ILE A 42 -6.89 5.55 -9.31
C ILE A 42 -8.38 5.87 -9.48
N SER A 43 -8.83 6.10 -10.72
CA SER A 43 -10.24 6.33 -11.03
C SER A 43 -10.93 5.02 -11.40
N LYS A 44 -12.14 4.80 -10.87
CA LYS A 44 -13.04 3.77 -11.41
C LYS A 44 -13.74 4.34 -12.64
N ASN A 45 -13.26 3.97 -13.82
CA ASN A 45 -13.96 4.28 -15.08
C ASN A 45 -15.10 3.29 -15.37
N GLY A 46 -15.32 2.32 -14.48
CA GLY A 46 -16.35 1.29 -14.57
C GLY A 46 -17.74 1.78 -14.18
N LYS A 47 -18.76 1.40 -14.97
CA LYS A 47 -20.16 1.63 -14.61
C LYS A 47 -20.60 0.55 -13.63
N ASN A 48 -20.73 0.96 -12.37
CA ASN A 48 -21.15 0.13 -11.25
C ASN A 48 -22.60 -0.38 -11.43
N THR A 49 -22.76 -1.42 -12.26
CA THR A 49 -24.00 -2.17 -12.44
C THR A 49 -24.10 -3.20 -11.32
N PHE A 50 -25.28 -3.36 -10.72
CA PHE A 50 -25.52 -4.22 -9.55
C PHE A 50 -25.13 -5.71 -9.70
N GLN A 51 -24.73 -6.15 -10.90
CA GLN A 51 -24.30 -7.51 -11.21
C GLN A 51 -22.78 -7.66 -11.37
N ASN A 52 -22.05 -6.56 -11.58
CA ASN A 52 -20.60 -6.56 -11.77
C ASN A 52 -19.95 -5.56 -10.80
N TYR A 53 -19.52 -6.04 -9.63
CA TYR A 53 -18.62 -5.28 -8.76
C TYR A 53 -17.27 -5.11 -9.47
N GLU A 54 -17.08 -3.98 -10.14
CA GLU A 54 -15.79 -3.57 -10.70
C GLU A 54 -14.85 -3.15 -9.56
N TYR A 55 -14.30 -4.15 -8.87
CA TYR A 55 -13.09 -4.03 -8.07
C TYR A 55 -11.91 -3.70 -8.98
N PHE A 56 -10.99 -2.88 -8.48
CA PHE A 56 -9.72 -2.68 -9.18
C PHE A 56 -8.99 -4.02 -9.28
N LYS A 57 -8.50 -4.35 -10.48
CA LYS A 57 -7.61 -5.50 -10.64
C LYS A 57 -6.25 -5.16 -10.03
N PRO A 58 -5.53 -6.13 -9.43
CA PRO A 58 -4.19 -5.89 -8.89
C PRO A 58 -3.25 -5.22 -9.89
N GLU A 59 -3.35 -5.58 -11.16
CA GLU A 59 -2.56 -5.02 -12.26
C GLU A 59 -2.82 -3.52 -12.48
N GLU A 60 -4.08 -3.08 -12.37
CA GLU A 60 -4.47 -1.67 -12.55
C GLU A 60 -3.94 -0.79 -11.42
N ILE A 61 -3.90 -1.32 -10.19
CA ILE A 61 -3.27 -0.67 -9.04
C ILE A 61 -1.75 -0.64 -9.26
N ASN A 62 -1.13 -1.79 -9.53
CA ASN A 62 0.33 -1.93 -9.65
C ASN A 62 0.90 -1.02 -10.77
N GLN A 63 0.20 -0.87 -11.89
CA GLN A 63 0.57 0.06 -12.97
C GLN A 63 0.61 1.53 -12.52
N LYS A 64 -0.20 1.92 -11.53
CA LYS A 64 -0.22 3.28 -10.98
C LYS A 64 0.78 3.48 -9.85
N VAL A 65 0.99 2.48 -9.00
CA VAL A 65 1.81 2.63 -7.78
C VAL A 65 3.28 2.31 -8.01
N ASN A 66 3.62 1.31 -8.83
CA ASN A 66 5.03 0.91 -9.05
C ASN A 66 5.92 2.05 -9.60
N PRO A 67 5.47 2.90 -10.53
CA PRO A 67 6.25 4.05 -10.97
C PRO A 67 6.52 5.07 -9.84
N LEU A 68 5.55 5.27 -8.94
CA LEU A 68 5.68 6.18 -7.80
C LEU A 68 6.68 5.62 -6.77
N PHE A 69 6.61 4.33 -6.46
CA PHE A 69 7.61 3.69 -5.60
C PHE A 69 9.03 3.81 -6.17
N LEU A 70 9.22 3.60 -7.48
CA LEU A 70 10.52 3.77 -8.13
C LEU A 70 11.01 5.23 -8.16
N LYS A 71 10.10 6.19 -8.39
CA LYS A 71 10.37 7.64 -8.31
C LYS A 71 10.87 8.02 -6.91
N TYR A 72 10.20 7.55 -5.87
CA TYR A 72 10.49 7.86 -4.47
C TYR A 72 11.50 6.92 -3.79
N LYS A 73 12.11 5.99 -4.54
CA LYS A 73 13.12 5.05 -4.03
C LYS A 73 12.62 4.18 -2.86
N ILE A 74 11.37 3.74 -2.95
CA ILE A 74 10.72 2.83 -2.00
C ILE A 74 10.67 1.43 -2.62
N PHE A 75 10.99 0.40 -1.85
CA PHE A 75 10.78 -0.99 -2.24
C PHE A 75 9.68 -1.65 -1.39
N PRO A 76 8.55 -2.08 -1.99
CA PRO A 76 7.52 -2.82 -1.28
C PRO A 76 7.78 -4.33 -1.27
N TRP A 77 7.72 -4.94 -0.09
CA TRP A 77 7.59 -6.38 0.12
C TRP A 77 6.19 -6.70 0.63
N PHE A 78 5.57 -7.72 0.05
CA PHE A 78 4.30 -8.26 0.54
C PHE A 78 4.46 -9.75 0.83
N TYR A 79 4.14 -10.17 2.05
CA TYR A 79 4.25 -11.56 2.51
C TYR A 79 3.24 -11.87 3.61
N THR A 80 3.01 -13.15 3.90
CA THR A 80 2.25 -13.58 5.08
C THR A 80 3.18 -14.00 6.21
N ASP A 81 2.75 -13.76 7.44
CA ASP A 81 3.50 -14.06 8.66
C ASP A 81 2.53 -14.53 9.77
N PHE A 82 3.06 -15.04 10.88
CA PHE A 82 2.26 -15.46 12.04
C PHE A 82 2.58 -14.61 13.26
N GLU A 83 1.57 -13.93 13.79
CA GLU A 83 1.68 -13.18 15.04
C GLU A 83 1.00 -13.90 16.20
N GLN A 84 1.63 -13.88 17.37
CA GLN A 84 1.03 -14.33 18.63
C GLN A 84 0.09 -13.24 19.16
N TYR A 85 -1.17 -13.61 19.36
CA TYR A 85 -2.18 -12.79 20.02
C TYR A 85 -2.52 -13.39 21.38
N GLU A 86 -2.51 -12.55 22.41
CA GLU A 86 -2.97 -12.92 23.74
C GLU A 86 -4.39 -12.36 23.90
N THR A 87 -5.30 -13.18 24.41
CA THR A 87 -6.70 -12.81 24.65
C THR A 87 -7.03 -13.19 26.08
N GLU A 88 -7.34 -12.18 26.89
CA GLU A 88 -7.78 -12.36 28.27
C GLU A 88 -9.31 -12.47 28.29
N THR A 89 -9.80 -13.54 28.90
CA THR A 89 -11.23 -13.75 29.14
C THR A 89 -11.49 -13.79 30.64
N LEU A 90 -12.42 -12.94 31.08
CA LEU A 90 -12.93 -12.96 32.46
C LEU A 90 -13.98 -14.04 32.57
N GLU A 91 -13.75 -15.02 33.44
CA GLU A 91 -14.68 -16.09 33.76
C GLU A 91 -15.12 -15.92 35.22
N THR A 92 -16.39 -15.57 35.43
CA THR A 92 -16.98 -15.39 36.75
C THR A 92 -17.85 -16.59 37.11
N LEU A 93 -17.58 -17.20 38.26
CA LEU A 93 -18.32 -18.34 38.79
C LEU A 93 -18.77 -18.03 40.23
N GLY A 94 -20.01 -17.58 40.38
CA GLY A 94 -20.51 -17.00 41.63
C GLY A 94 -19.89 -15.62 41.89
N GLU A 95 -19.37 -15.37 43.10
CA GLU A 95 -18.69 -14.13 43.46
C GLU A 95 -17.21 -14.10 43.01
N ASN A 96 -16.64 -15.25 42.62
CA ASN A 96 -15.26 -15.36 42.19
C ASN A 96 -15.11 -15.05 40.70
N THR A 97 -14.19 -14.15 40.36
CA THR A 97 -13.79 -13.87 38.98
C THR A 97 -12.35 -14.29 38.77
N SER A 98 -12.10 -15.12 37.75
CA SER A 98 -10.78 -15.52 37.29
C SER A 98 -10.47 -14.92 35.92
N ILE A 99 -9.19 -14.61 35.69
CA ILE A 99 -8.68 -14.20 34.37
C ILE A 99 -8.03 -15.43 33.73
N THR A 100 -8.55 -15.87 32.58
CA THR A 100 -7.96 -16.92 31.76
C THR A 100 -7.29 -16.27 30.54
N THR A 101 -5.97 -16.38 30.42
CA THR A 101 -5.20 -15.85 29.28
C THR A 101 -4.98 -16.95 28.24
N LYS A 102 -5.55 -16.79 27.04
CA LYS A 102 -5.31 -17.68 25.89
C LYS A 102 -4.31 -17.07 24.93
N LYS A 103 -3.32 -17.85 24.49
CA LYS A 103 -2.35 -17.47 23.45
C LYS A 103 -2.67 -18.23 22.16
N ASP A 104 -2.95 -17.51 21.09
CA ASP A 104 -3.21 -18.08 19.75
C ASP A 104 -2.31 -17.39 18.71
N TYR A 105 -1.75 -18.16 17.78
CA TYR A 105 -1.11 -17.59 16.59
C TYR A 105 -2.17 -17.29 15.52
N ARG A 106 -2.03 -16.16 14.83
CA ARG A 106 -2.94 -15.74 13.74
C ARG A 106 -2.11 -15.31 12.53
N GLU A 107 -2.57 -15.72 11.36
CA GLU A 107 -1.96 -15.31 10.10
C GLU A 107 -2.24 -13.82 9.84
N VAL A 108 -1.20 -13.08 9.47
CA VAL A 108 -1.25 -11.66 9.14
C VAL A 108 -0.65 -11.43 7.75
N ALA A 109 -1.28 -10.56 6.97
CA ALA A 109 -0.70 -10.04 5.75
C ALA A 109 0.21 -8.87 6.12
N VAL A 110 1.45 -8.89 5.65
CA VAL A 110 2.47 -7.90 5.97
C VAL A 110 2.87 -7.14 4.71
N LEU A 111 2.69 -5.82 4.73
CA LEU A 111 3.27 -4.90 3.77
C LEU A 111 4.46 -4.22 4.44
N LYS A 112 5.68 -4.57 4.03
CA LYS A 112 6.91 -3.93 4.46
C LYS A 112 7.40 -3.00 3.35
N LEU A 113 7.53 -1.72 3.64
CA LEU A 113 8.13 -0.71 2.77
C LEU A 113 9.55 -0.45 3.26
N GLN A 114 10.53 -0.54 2.37
CA GLN A 114 11.95 -0.25 2.67
C GLN A 114 12.42 0.96 1.87
N ASP A 115 13.37 1.71 2.43
CA ASP A 115 14.12 2.70 1.66
C ASP A 115 15.24 2.02 0.86
N ILE A 116 15.33 2.35 -0.43
CA ILE A 116 16.40 1.88 -1.32
C ILE A 116 17.70 2.68 -1.07
N LEU A 117 17.59 3.90 -0.54
CA LEU A 117 18.74 4.79 -0.28
C LEU A 117 19.41 4.50 1.07
N LYS A 118 18.63 4.15 2.11
CA LYS A 118 19.09 3.92 3.48
C LYS A 118 18.59 2.56 3.96
N LYS A 119 19.50 1.67 4.38
CA LYS A 119 19.15 0.28 4.72
C LYS A 119 18.40 0.09 6.05
N ASP A 120 18.40 1.12 6.90
CA ASP A 120 17.98 1.00 8.30
C ASP A 120 16.59 1.59 8.59
N GLU A 121 15.89 2.15 7.58
CA GLU A 121 14.51 2.64 7.72
C GLU A 121 13.53 1.70 6.99
N ASP A 122 12.73 0.98 7.79
CA ASP A 122 11.64 0.12 7.33
C ASP A 122 10.31 0.62 7.94
N VAL A 123 9.23 0.63 7.15
CA VAL A 123 7.86 0.86 7.63
C VAL A 123 7.04 -0.42 7.38
N VAL A 124 6.48 -0.99 8.44
CA VAL A 124 5.74 -2.26 8.39
C VAL A 124 4.27 -2.04 8.75
N TYR A 125 3.38 -2.38 7.83
CA TYR A 125 1.94 -2.47 8.06
C TYR A 125 1.54 -3.94 8.14
N LYS A 126 0.69 -4.28 9.11
CA LYS A 126 0.19 -5.64 9.32
C LYS A 126 -1.34 -5.63 9.35
N MET A 127 -1.95 -6.58 8.66
CA MET A 127 -3.40 -6.74 8.60
C MET A 127 -3.79 -8.18 8.99
N PRO A 128 -4.57 -8.38 10.07
CA PRO A 128 -5.06 -9.69 10.44
C PRO A 128 -5.95 -10.30 9.35
N ILE A 129 -5.57 -11.46 8.81
CA ILE A 129 -6.29 -12.11 7.70
C ILE A 129 -7.66 -12.63 8.15
N LYS A 130 -7.82 -12.90 9.46
CA LYS A 130 -9.01 -13.46 10.11
C LYS A 130 -10.32 -12.67 9.87
N ASN A 131 -10.23 -11.42 9.40
CA ASN A 131 -11.36 -10.54 9.11
C ASN A 131 -11.49 -10.15 7.62
N ILE A 132 -10.83 -10.84 6.68
CA ILE A 132 -11.15 -10.72 5.24
C ILE A 132 -12.46 -11.49 5.00
N ASP A 133 -13.55 -10.90 5.48
CA ASP A 133 -14.89 -11.46 5.44
C ASP A 133 -15.45 -11.30 4.03
N ILE A 134 -15.23 -12.31 3.18
CA ILE A 134 -15.65 -12.34 1.76
C ILE A 134 -17.19 -12.54 1.63
N LYS A 135 -17.96 -11.80 2.42
CA LYS A 135 -19.44 -11.79 2.41
C LYS A 135 -20.00 -11.53 1.00
N GLY A 136 -19.37 -10.63 0.24
CA GLY A 136 -19.79 -10.31 -1.13
C GLY A 136 -19.65 -11.44 -2.16
N ALA A 137 -18.68 -12.35 -2.01
CA ALA A 137 -18.52 -13.46 -2.97
C ALA A 137 -19.45 -14.64 -2.66
N ASN A 138 -19.66 -14.92 -1.37
CA ASN A 138 -20.49 -16.05 -0.94
C ASN A 138 -21.98 -15.86 -1.27
N GLU A 139 -22.50 -14.62 -1.26
CA GLU A 139 -23.89 -14.36 -1.69
C GLU A 139 -24.05 -14.48 -3.21
N MET A 140 -23.11 -13.96 -4.01
CA MET A 140 -23.16 -14.12 -5.48
C MET A 140 -23.01 -15.58 -5.93
N GLN A 141 -22.24 -16.41 -5.22
CA GLN A 141 -22.18 -17.85 -5.50
C GLN A 141 -23.50 -18.55 -5.20
N LYS A 142 -24.22 -18.19 -4.13
CA LYS A 142 -25.54 -18.75 -3.81
C LYS A 142 -26.59 -18.40 -4.87
N MET A 143 -26.62 -17.16 -5.36
CA MET A 143 -27.53 -16.74 -6.45
C MET A 143 -27.27 -17.43 -7.79
N ARG A 144 -26.10 -18.07 -7.99
CA ARG A 144 -25.77 -18.77 -9.24
C ARG A 144 -26.31 -20.19 -9.33
N TRP A 145 -26.77 -20.77 -8.22
CA TRP A 145 -27.24 -22.16 -8.11
C TRP A 145 -28.68 -22.27 -7.55
N SER A 146 -29.43 -21.16 -7.56
CA SER A 146 -30.87 -21.07 -7.24
C SER A 146 -31.68 -20.76 -8.48
#